data_AF-A0A7C8HH51-F1
#
_entry.id   AF-A0A7C8HH51-F1
#
_cell.length_a   1.000
_cell.length_b   1.000
_cell.length_c   1.000
_cell.angle_alpha   90.00
_cell.angle_beta   90.00
_cell.angle_gamma   90.00
#
_symmetry.space_group_name_H-M   'P 1'
#
loop_
_entity.id
_entity.type
_entity.pdbx_description
1 polymer ?
#
loop_
_entity_poly.entity_id
_entity_poly.type
_entity_poly.pdbx_seq_one_letter_code
_entity_poly.pdbx_strand_id
1 'polypeptide(L)'
;MASGFPRDVETLAPEARSGGVNVVHARIARIADALRTRAGEKARNAATIRVANTSIAALLGLTLLANLIALATPIITLAVFDFVVRGGARLTLAALCASGALALVYELAVRRERAAHATDAGARVAARLAASLFRIVLETGVRGRAVAVSTQVERFRALRRLRNTLTGPVVAAALDAPFALVFVTVLFLYAGPIGYVPLAAYAAHAAASHLLRPF
;
A
#
# COMPACT_ATOMS: atom_id res chain seq x y z
N MET A 1 65.73 -8.51 -50.46
CA MET A 1 64.31 -8.45 -50.86
C MET A 1 63.51 -7.90 -49.68
N ALA A 2 62.90 -6.72 -49.89
CA ALA A 2 61.83 -6.04 -49.13
C ALA A 2 61.97 -5.98 -47.58
N SER A 3 62.42 -4.91 -46.92
CA SER A 3 61.89 -3.52 -46.87
C SER A 3 60.37 -3.43 -46.70
N GLY A 4 59.90 -3.04 -45.50
CA GLY A 4 58.48 -2.78 -45.29
C GLY A 4 58.06 -2.52 -43.83
N PHE A 5 58.80 -1.68 -43.10
CA PHE A 5 58.27 -1.08 -41.87
C PHE A 5 57.69 0.29 -42.25
N PRO A 6 56.37 0.51 -42.20
CA PRO A 6 55.80 1.80 -42.58
C PRO A 6 56.19 2.88 -41.56
N ARG A 7 57.01 3.84 -41.99
CA ARG A 7 57.41 5.05 -41.25
C ARG A 7 56.35 6.14 -41.37
N ASP A 8 55.09 5.82 -41.07
CA ASP A 8 53.97 6.74 -41.35
C ASP A 8 53.35 7.36 -40.09
N VAL A 9 54.08 7.38 -38.97
CA VAL A 9 53.64 8.13 -37.77
C VAL A 9 54.07 9.61 -37.82
N GLU A 10 54.94 9.97 -38.77
CA GLU A 10 55.57 11.29 -38.85
C GLU A 10 54.97 12.22 -39.93
N THR A 11 54.03 11.73 -40.76
CA THR A 11 53.41 12.49 -41.86
C THR A 11 51.93 12.81 -41.66
N LEU A 12 51.40 12.73 -40.44
CA LEU A 12 50.06 13.23 -40.15
C LEU A 12 50.09 14.76 -40.00
N ALA A 13 49.49 15.44 -40.98
CA ALA A 13 49.29 16.89 -41.00
C ALA A 13 48.78 17.43 -39.65
N PRO A 14 49.25 18.61 -39.20
CA PRO A 14 48.94 19.15 -37.87
C PRO A 14 47.44 19.43 -37.65
N GLU A 15 46.64 19.56 -38.72
CA GLU A 15 45.19 19.79 -38.65
C GLU A 15 44.37 18.55 -38.26
N ALA A 16 44.87 17.32 -38.46
CA ALA A 16 44.16 16.10 -38.07
C ALA A 16 44.19 15.84 -36.54
N ARG A 17 45.08 16.51 -35.81
CA ARG A 17 45.16 16.41 -34.33
C ARG A 17 44.15 17.29 -33.61
N SER A 18 43.62 18.35 -34.24
CA SER A 18 42.69 19.29 -33.58
C SER A 18 41.22 18.86 -33.68
N GLY A 19 40.83 18.14 -34.74
CA GLY A 19 39.47 17.61 -34.91
C GLY A 19 39.15 16.41 -34.01
N GLY A 20 40.13 15.53 -33.78
CA GLY A 20 39.95 14.33 -32.95
C GLY A 20 39.74 14.64 -31.46
N VAL A 21 40.45 15.64 -30.93
CA VAL A 21 40.35 16.04 -29.52
C VAL A 21 38.96 16.61 -29.20
N ASN A 22 38.36 17.37 -30.11
CA ASN A 22 37.00 17.90 -29.99
C ASN A 22 35.93 16.80 -30.08
N VAL A 23 36.11 15.80 -30.95
CA VAL A 23 35.16 14.68 -31.07
C VAL A 23 35.22 13.75 -29.85
N VAL A 24 36.41 13.54 -29.28
CA VAL A 24 36.59 12.76 -28.05
C VAL A 24 36.01 13.51 -26.85
N HIS A 25 36.28 14.82 -26.70
CA HIS A 25 35.67 15.64 -25.65
C HIS A 25 34.14 15.67 -25.75
N ALA A 26 33.59 15.81 -26.96
CA ALA A 26 32.14 15.78 -27.18
C ALA A 26 31.51 14.41 -26.85
N ARG A 27 32.22 13.31 -27.10
CA ARG A 27 31.77 11.95 -26.72
C ARG A 27 31.82 11.75 -25.21
N ILE A 28 32.89 12.17 -24.54
CA ILE A 28 33.03 12.07 -23.08
C ILE A 28 31.97 12.95 -22.39
N ALA A 29 31.72 14.16 -22.90
CA ALA A 29 30.66 15.04 -22.40
C ALA A 29 29.26 14.42 -22.57
N ARG A 30 28.95 13.82 -23.74
CA ARG A 30 27.67 13.13 -23.96
C ARG A 30 27.49 11.90 -23.06
N ILE A 31 28.56 11.13 -22.81
CA ILE A 31 28.50 9.98 -21.91
C ILE A 31 28.33 10.44 -20.46
N ALA A 32 29.02 11.52 -20.06
CA ALA A 32 28.86 12.12 -18.73
C ALA A 32 27.43 12.65 -18.50
N ASP A 33 26.81 13.29 -19.50
CA ASP A 33 25.42 13.75 -19.42
C ASP A 33 24.40 12.60 -19.46
N ALA A 34 24.65 11.56 -20.25
CA ALA A 34 23.84 10.34 -20.26
C ALA A 34 23.90 9.57 -18.92
N LEU A 35 25.04 9.62 -18.22
CA LEU A 35 25.19 9.02 -16.89
C LEU A 35 24.56 9.89 -15.79
N ARG A 36 24.65 11.22 -15.88
CA ARG A 36 23.97 12.16 -14.96
C ARG A 36 22.45 12.03 -15.04
N THR A 37 21.90 11.93 -16.24
CA THR A 37 20.45 11.75 -16.45
C THR A 37 19.95 10.40 -15.93
N ARG A 38 20.68 9.30 -16.20
CA ARG A 38 20.36 7.97 -15.64
C ARG A 38 20.54 7.87 -14.11
N ALA A 39 21.51 8.57 -13.54
CA ALA A 39 21.73 8.61 -12.10
C ALA A 39 20.60 9.39 -11.38
N GLY A 40 20.16 10.51 -11.96
CA GLY A 40 19.00 11.27 -11.48
C GLY A 40 17.69 10.49 -11.59
N GLU A 41 17.53 9.68 -12.64
CA GLU A 41 16.36 8.81 -12.84
C GLU A 41 16.34 7.61 -11.88
N LYS A 42 17.49 6.96 -11.62
CA LYS A 42 17.63 5.92 -10.57
C LYS A 42 17.40 6.48 -9.17
N ALA A 43 17.90 7.68 -8.86
CA ALA A 43 17.71 8.33 -7.57
C ALA A 43 16.25 8.77 -7.35
N ARG A 44 15.59 9.31 -8.39
CA ARG A 44 14.14 9.59 -8.38
C ARG A 44 13.31 8.32 -8.24
N ASN A 45 13.67 7.24 -8.93
CA ASN A 45 12.97 5.95 -8.83
C ASN A 45 13.18 5.31 -7.46
N ALA A 46 14.38 5.39 -6.87
CA ALA A 46 14.66 4.91 -5.52
C ALA A 46 13.92 5.72 -4.44
N ALA A 47 13.85 7.05 -4.56
CA ALA A 47 13.07 7.90 -3.66
C ALA A 47 11.56 7.63 -3.77
N THR A 48 11.07 7.39 -4.99
CA THR A 48 9.66 7.06 -5.23
C THR A 48 9.28 5.68 -4.67
N ILE A 49 10.19 4.70 -4.76
CA ILE A 49 10.00 3.36 -4.18
C ILE A 49 10.06 3.41 -2.65
N ARG A 50 10.97 4.20 -2.05
CA ARG A 50 11.08 4.33 -0.60
C ARG A 50 9.85 4.99 0.04
N VAL A 51 9.31 6.05 -0.58
CA VAL A 51 8.08 6.71 -0.09
C VAL A 51 6.87 5.78 -0.24
N ALA A 52 6.74 5.05 -1.36
CA ALA A 52 5.65 4.09 -1.55
C ALA A 52 5.69 2.94 -0.54
N ASN A 53 6.89 2.44 -0.21
CA ASN A 53 7.04 1.34 0.75
C ASN A 53 6.84 1.80 2.20
N THR A 54 7.23 3.04 2.54
CA THR A 54 6.95 3.64 3.85
C THR A 54 5.45 3.83 4.09
N SER A 55 4.66 4.23 3.08
CA SER A 55 3.22 4.39 3.24
C SER A 55 2.47 3.08 3.46
N ILE A 56 2.85 1.99 2.76
CA ILE A 56 2.22 0.68 2.93
C ILE A 56 2.61 0.05 4.27
N ALA A 57 3.89 0.13 4.66
CA ALA A 57 4.34 -0.35 5.96
C ALA A 57 3.70 0.42 7.13
N ALA A 58 3.56 1.75 7.00
CA ALA A 58 2.84 2.56 7.98
C ALA A 58 1.36 2.15 8.06
N LEU A 59 0.69 1.94 6.93
CA LEU A 59 -0.70 1.46 6.89
C LEU A 59 -0.88 0.09 7.55
N LEU A 60 0.04 -0.83 7.29
CA LEU A 60 0.05 -2.15 7.93
C LEU A 60 0.29 -2.03 9.44
N GLY A 61 1.25 -1.20 9.86
CA GLY A 61 1.53 -0.95 11.28
C GLY A 61 0.35 -0.31 12.02
N LEU A 62 -0.30 0.70 11.42
CA LEU A 62 -1.51 1.31 11.99
C LEU A 62 -2.66 0.31 12.05
N THR A 63 -2.80 -0.56 11.06
CA THR A 63 -3.84 -1.60 11.06
C THR A 63 -3.57 -2.65 12.14
N LEU A 64 -2.32 -3.06 12.29
CA LEU A 64 -1.88 -3.97 13.36
C LEU A 64 -2.20 -3.36 14.74
N LEU A 65 -1.83 -2.10 14.96
CA LEU A 65 -2.07 -1.39 16.21
C LEU A 65 -3.57 -1.22 16.49
N ALA A 66 -4.35 -0.84 15.47
CA ALA A 66 -5.81 -0.72 15.58
C ALA A 66 -6.45 -2.04 16.03
N ASN A 67 -6.04 -3.14 15.41
CA ASN A 67 -6.60 -4.45 15.73
C ASN A 67 -6.15 -4.95 17.10
N LEU A 68 -4.91 -4.69 17.54
CA LEU A 68 -4.48 -4.99 18.91
C LEU A 68 -5.29 -4.21 19.94
N ILE A 69 -5.55 -2.92 19.71
CA ILE A 69 -6.40 -2.11 20.58
C ILE A 69 -7.85 -2.61 20.54
N ALA A 70 -8.35 -3.05 19.39
CA ALA A 70 -9.69 -3.61 19.27
C ALA A 70 -9.88 -4.90 20.12
N LEU A 71 -8.81 -5.67 20.38
CA LEU A 71 -8.86 -6.78 21.34
C LEU A 71 -9.01 -6.31 22.79
N ALA A 72 -8.70 -5.06 23.13
CA ALA A 72 -8.86 -4.56 24.49
C ALA A 72 -10.33 -4.57 24.93
N THR A 73 -11.27 -4.22 24.04
CA THR A 73 -12.71 -4.18 24.35
C THR A 73 -13.24 -5.51 24.90
N PRO A 74 -13.07 -6.66 24.22
CA PRO A 74 -13.52 -7.93 24.78
C PRO A 74 -12.71 -8.37 26.01
N ILE A 75 -11.40 -8.11 26.06
CA ILE A 75 -10.58 -8.45 27.24
C ILE A 75 -11.06 -7.70 28.48
N ILE A 76 -11.34 -6.39 28.35
CA ILE A 76 -11.86 -5.57 29.44
C ILE A 76 -13.25 -6.05 29.85
N THR A 77 -14.08 -6.48 28.89
CA THR A 77 -15.40 -7.04 29.18
C THR A 77 -15.29 -8.32 30.03
N LEU A 78 -14.32 -9.20 29.72
CA LEU A 78 -14.02 -10.39 30.54
C LEU A 78 -13.52 -9.99 31.93
N ALA A 79 -12.60 -9.02 32.02
CA ALA A 79 -12.12 -8.52 33.30
C ALA A 79 -13.23 -7.90 34.17
N VAL A 80 -14.17 -7.18 33.56
CA VAL A 80 -15.34 -6.63 34.26
C VAL A 80 -16.23 -7.77 34.77
N PHE A 81 -16.49 -8.79 33.96
CA PHE A 81 -17.27 -9.94 34.42
C PHE A 81 -16.60 -10.64 35.62
N ASP A 82 -15.29 -10.83 35.57
CA ASP A 82 -14.54 -11.55 36.61
C ASP A 82 -14.48 -10.77 37.91
N PHE A 83 -14.01 -9.54 37.84
CA PHE A 83 -13.71 -8.76 39.04
C PHE A 83 -14.94 -8.06 39.60
N VAL A 84 -15.95 -7.78 38.77
CA VAL A 84 -17.13 -7.00 39.19
C VAL A 84 -18.34 -7.89 39.36
N VAL A 85 -18.69 -8.69 38.35
CA VAL A 85 -19.91 -9.53 38.41
C VAL A 85 -19.70 -10.70 39.36
N ARG A 86 -18.54 -11.38 39.29
CA ARG A 86 -18.23 -12.50 40.18
C ARG A 86 -17.55 -12.06 41.49
N GLY A 87 -16.68 -11.06 41.44
CA GLY A 87 -15.88 -10.61 42.59
C GLY A 87 -16.47 -9.51 43.47
N GLY A 88 -17.46 -8.74 43.00
CA GLY A 88 -18.15 -7.70 43.79
C GLY A 88 -17.32 -6.47 44.18
N ALA A 89 -16.09 -6.33 43.70
CA ALA A 89 -15.17 -5.26 44.10
C ALA A 89 -15.41 -3.96 43.29
N ARG A 90 -16.02 -2.95 43.94
CA ARG A 90 -16.37 -1.66 43.30
C ARG A 90 -15.16 -0.78 42.97
N LEU A 91 -14.07 -0.87 43.75
CA LEU A 91 -12.85 -0.09 43.51
C LEU A 91 -12.17 -0.52 42.19
N THR A 92 -12.20 -1.81 41.89
CA THR A 92 -11.64 -2.39 40.65
C THR A 92 -12.47 -2.01 39.42
N LEU A 93 -13.79 -1.84 39.57
CA LEU A 93 -14.67 -1.40 38.50
C LEU A 93 -14.27 0.00 37.99
N ALA A 94 -13.97 0.95 38.88
CA ALA A 94 -13.56 2.29 38.47
C ALA A 94 -12.26 2.27 37.64
N ALA A 95 -11.29 1.46 38.04
CA ALA A 95 -10.06 1.27 37.28
C ALA A 95 -10.30 0.62 35.91
N LEU A 96 -11.15 -0.40 35.85
CA LEU A 96 -11.52 -1.06 34.59
C LEU A 96 -12.29 -0.11 33.65
N CYS A 97 -13.24 0.66 34.17
CA CYS A 97 -13.94 1.70 33.41
C CYS A 97 -12.99 2.77 32.88
N ALA A 98 -12.03 3.24 33.69
CA ALA A 98 -11.02 4.20 33.25
C ALA A 98 -10.16 3.61 32.12
N SER A 99 -9.75 2.33 32.24
CA SER A 99 -8.99 1.65 31.18
C SER A 99 -9.81 1.47 29.90
N GLY A 100 -11.10 1.15 30.01
CA GLY A 100 -12.02 1.01 28.87
C GLY A 100 -12.26 2.34 28.16
N ALA A 101 -12.46 3.42 28.91
CA ALA A 101 -12.58 4.76 28.34
C ALA A 101 -11.30 5.17 27.60
N LEU A 102 -10.12 4.93 28.20
CA LEU A 102 -8.84 5.21 27.56
C LEU A 102 -8.62 4.37 26.30
N ALA A 103 -8.93 3.07 26.35
CA ALA A 103 -8.86 2.17 25.21
C ALA A 103 -9.74 2.65 24.05
N LEU A 104 -10.99 3.06 24.32
CA LEU A 104 -11.90 3.61 23.32
C LEU A 104 -11.35 4.88 22.67
N VAL A 105 -10.76 5.78 23.45
CA VAL A 105 -10.16 7.02 22.91
C VAL A 105 -8.98 6.68 22.00
N TYR A 106 -8.09 5.79 22.42
CA TYR A 106 -6.96 5.34 21.59
C TYR A 106 -7.43 4.59 20.35
N GLU A 107 -8.42 3.72 20.48
CA GLU A 107 -9.00 2.98 19.37
C GLU A 107 -9.52 3.95 18.30
N LEU A 108 -10.26 4.97 18.74
CA LEU A 108 -10.83 5.97 17.84
C LEU A 108 -9.74 6.82 17.18
N ALA A 109 -8.70 7.20 17.92
CA ALA A 109 -7.55 7.93 17.37
C ALA A 109 -6.84 7.11 16.28
N VAL A 110 -6.47 5.86 16.57
CA VAL A 110 -5.76 5.00 15.60
C VAL A 110 -6.64 4.68 14.39
N ARG A 111 -7.95 4.44 14.59
CA ARG A 111 -8.89 4.23 13.48
C ARG A 111 -8.97 5.44 12.55
N ARG A 112 -8.95 6.66 13.09
CA ARG A 112 -8.94 7.90 12.29
C ARG A 112 -7.65 8.05 11.49
N GLU A 113 -6.49 7.86 12.12
CA GLU A 113 -5.20 7.93 11.43
C GLU A 113 -5.10 6.88 10.32
N ARG A 114 -5.53 5.64 10.59
CA ARG A 114 -5.57 4.56 9.59
C ARG A 114 -6.43 4.96 8.40
N ALA A 115 -7.60 5.54 8.63
CA ALA A 115 -8.51 5.98 7.57
C ALA A 115 -7.91 7.13 6.73
N ALA A 116 -7.25 8.09 7.38
CA ALA A 116 -6.57 9.18 6.69
C ALA A 116 -5.45 8.66 5.78
N HIS A 117 -4.58 7.79 6.30
CA HIS A 117 -3.50 7.18 5.53
C HIS A 117 -4.01 6.29 4.39
N ALA A 118 -5.10 5.54 4.60
CA ALA A 118 -5.69 4.70 3.57
C ALA A 118 -6.26 5.54 2.41
N THR A 119 -6.87 6.68 2.75
CA THR A 119 -7.41 7.64 1.78
C THR A 119 -6.29 8.27 0.95
N ASP A 120 -5.20 8.70 1.60
CA ASP A 120 -4.04 9.28 0.92
C ASP A 120 -3.35 8.25 -0.01
N ALA A 121 -3.14 7.03 0.47
CA ALA A 121 -2.59 5.94 -0.35
C ALA A 121 -3.49 5.63 -1.57
N GLY A 122 -4.81 5.59 -1.37
CA GLY A 122 -5.77 5.43 -2.45
C GLY A 122 -5.74 6.55 -3.49
N ALA A 123 -5.62 7.79 -3.05
CA ALA A 123 -5.51 8.95 -3.93
C ALA A 123 -4.25 8.88 -4.81
N ARG A 124 -3.10 8.50 -4.22
CA ARG A 124 -1.84 8.32 -4.95
C ARG A 124 -1.92 7.20 -5.99
N VAL A 125 -2.49 6.05 -5.62
CA VAL A 125 -2.71 4.93 -6.55
C VAL A 125 -3.62 5.38 -7.70
N ALA A 126 -4.75 6.02 -7.39
CA ALA A 126 -5.70 6.49 -8.39
C ALA A 126 -5.08 7.50 -9.37
N ALA A 127 -4.25 8.44 -8.89
CA ALA A 127 -3.58 9.42 -9.74
C ALA A 127 -2.62 8.76 -10.75
N ARG A 128 -1.81 7.78 -10.31
CA ARG A 128 -0.88 7.04 -11.20
C ARG A 128 -1.62 6.23 -12.26
N LEU A 129 -2.71 5.60 -11.83
CA LEU A 129 -3.51 4.74 -12.68
C LEU A 129 -4.32 5.58 -13.71
N ALA A 130 -4.82 6.75 -13.30
CA ALA A 130 -5.44 7.72 -14.20
C ALA A 130 -4.46 8.25 -15.25
N ALA A 131 -3.23 8.59 -14.86
CA ALA A 131 -2.18 9.02 -15.78
C ALA A 131 -1.83 7.92 -16.81
N SER A 132 -1.72 6.67 -16.36
CA SER A 132 -1.43 5.53 -17.23
C SER A 132 -2.55 5.27 -18.23
N LEU A 133 -3.81 5.33 -17.80
CA LEU A 133 -4.95 5.18 -18.71
C LEU A 133 -5.09 6.35 -19.69
N PHE A 134 -4.84 7.58 -19.24
CA PHE A 134 -4.85 8.75 -20.10
C PHE A 134 -3.82 8.62 -21.23
N ARG A 135 -2.63 8.09 -20.92
CA ARG A 135 -1.59 7.82 -21.93
C ARG A 135 -2.05 6.78 -22.96
N ILE A 136 -2.65 5.68 -22.50
CA ILE A 136 -3.20 4.64 -23.40
C ILE A 136 -4.27 5.22 -24.32
N VAL A 137 -5.15 6.09 -23.80
CA VAL A 137 -6.21 6.75 -24.59
C VAL A 137 -5.61 7.68 -25.64
N LEU A 138 -4.63 8.51 -25.29
CA LEU A 138 -3.93 9.37 -26.24
C LEU A 138 -3.21 8.55 -27.33
N GLU A 139 -2.51 7.48 -26.95
CA GLU A 139 -1.81 6.59 -27.89
C GLU A 139 -2.78 5.84 -28.84
N THR A 140 -3.99 5.51 -28.38
CA THR A 140 -5.01 4.87 -29.25
C THR A 140 -5.71 5.87 -30.16
N GLY A 141 -5.90 7.12 -29.74
CA GLY A 141 -6.43 8.19 -30.58
C GLY A 141 -5.53 8.53 -31.77
N VAL A 142 -4.21 8.48 -31.58
CA VAL A 142 -3.22 8.75 -32.65
C VAL A 142 -3.15 7.62 -33.70
N ARG A 143 -3.56 6.39 -33.35
CA ARG A 143 -3.52 5.21 -34.24
C ARG A 143 -4.79 5.00 -35.08
N GLY A 144 -5.69 6.00 -35.13
CA GLY A 144 -6.82 6.03 -36.07
C GLY A 144 -8.00 5.10 -35.76
N ARG A 145 -8.02 4.41 -34.62
CA ARG A 145 -9.17 3.58 -34.20
C ARG A 145 -9.93 4.32 -33.09
N ALA A 146 -10.94 5.10 -33.48
CA ALA A 146 -11.81 5.82 -32.56
C ALA A 146 -12.56 4.83 -31.65
N VAL A 147 -11.97 4.52 -30.49
CA VAL A 147 -12.67 3.75 -29.44
C VAL A 147 -13.80 4.64 -28.93
N ALA A 148 -15.03 4.11 -28.92
CA ALA A 148 -16.21 4.85 -28.47
C ALA A 148 -15.99 5.47 -27.08
N VAL A 149 -16.42 6.72 -26.90
CA VAL A 149 -16.31 7.48 -25.64
C VAL A 149 -16.88 6.69 -24.46
N SER A 150 -17.93 5.89 -24.69
CA SER A 150 -18.53 4.98 -23.71
C SER A 150 -17.54 3.94 -23.15
N THR A 151 -16.66 3.39 -23.98
CA THR A 151 -15.65 2.40 -23.56
C THR A 151 -14.53 3.05 -22.77
N GLN A 152 -14.21 4.33 -23.04
CA GLN A 152 -13.26 5.10 -22.23
C GLN A 152 -13.83 5.45 -20.85
N VAL A 153 -15.11 5.82 -20.78
CA VAL A 153 -15.83 6.04 -19.51
C VAL A 153 -15.87 4.78 -18.66
N GLU A 154 -16.08 3.61 -19.27
CA GLU A 154 -16.10 2.34 -18.53
C GLU A 154 -14.72 1.97 -17.95
N ARG A 155 -13.62 2.31 -18.65
CA ARG A 155 -12.26 2.18 -18.12
C ARG A 155 -12.02 3.09 -16.91
N PHE A 156 -12.50 4.33 -16.94
CA PHE A 156 -12.46 5.24 -15.79
C PHE A 156 -13.32 4.75 -14.61
N ARG A 157 -14.47 4.11 -14.88
CA ARG A 157 -15.30 3.49 -13.84
C ARG A 157 -14.61 2.27 -13.23
N ALA A 158 -13.98 1.41 -14.04
CA ALA A 158 -13.20 0.26 -13.57
C ALA A 158 -12.06 0.70 -12.64
N LEU A 159 -11.38 1.80 -12.98
CA LEU A 159 -10.39 2.45 -12.12
C LEU A 159 -10.96 2.87 -10.77
N ARG A 160 -12.11 3.53 -10.78
CA ARG A 160 -12.78 4.00 -9.56
C ARG A 160 -13.24 2.83 -8.70
N ARG A 161 -13.69 1.73 -9.32
CA ARG A 161 -14.02 0.47 -8.63
C ARG A 161 -12.78 -0.14 -8.00
N LEU A 162 -11.68 -0.27 -8.74
CA LEU A 162 -10.42 -0.83 -8.20
C LEU A 162 -9.89 -0.02 -7.02
N ARG A 163 -9.89 1.32 -7.13
CA ARG A 163 -9.56 2.21 -6.00
C ARG A 163 -10.48 1.92 -4.81
N ASN A 164 -11.80 1.91 -5.02
CA ASN A 164 -12.76 1.66 -3.96
C ASN A 164 -12.63 0.25 -3.36
N THR A 165 -12.14 -0.75 -4.11
CA THR A 165 -11.85 -2.07 -3.57
C THR A 165 -10.58 -2.04 -2.72
N LEU A 166 -9.53 -1.34 -3.18
CA LEU A 166 -8.23 -1.24 -2.49
C LEU A 166 -8.27 -0.37 -1.22
N THR A 167 -9.06 0.70 -1.21
CA THR A 167 -9.31 1.52 0.00
C THR A 167 -10.61 1.14 0.69
N GLY A 168 -11.25 0.07 0.24
CA GLY A 168 -12.59 -0.29 0.66
C GLY A 168 -12.62 -1.06 1.97
N PRO A 169 -13.85 -1.34 2.44
CA PRO A 169 -14.07 -2.19 3.61
C PRO A 169 -13.46 -3.59 3.46
N VAL A 170 -13.29 -4.07 2.23
CA VAL A 170 -12.76 -5.41 1.92
C VAL A 170 -11.29 -5.54 2.33
N VAL A 171 -10.45 -4.57 1.98
CA VAL A 171 -9.03 -4.59 2.39
C VAL A 171 -8.92 -4.43 3.90
N ALA A 172 -9.76 -3.60 4.51
CA ALA A 172 -9.80 -3.47 5.96
C ALA A 172 -10.16 -4.82 6.62
N ALA A 173 -11.23 -5.47 6.16
CA ALA A 173 -11.66 -6.78 6.66
C ALA A 173 -10.60 -7.87 6.45
N ALA A 174 -9.88 -7.86 5.32
CA ALA A 174 -8.79 -8.80 5.06
C ALA A 174 -7.62 -8.61 6.04
N LEU A 175 -7.31 -7.36 6.41
CA LEU A 175 -6.27 -7.06 7.38
C LEU A 175 -6.71 -7.36 8.83
N ASP A 176 -8.02 -7.33 9.10
CA ASP A 176 -8.60 -7.62 10.42
C ASP A 176 -8.84 -9.13 10.63
N ALA A 177 -8.99 -9.91 9.54
CA ALA A 177 -9.20 -11.36 9.55
C ALA A 177 -8.21 -12.18 10.41
N PRO A 178 -6.87 -11.99 10.34
CA PRO A 178 -5.95 -12.75 11.19
C PRO A 178 -6.17 -12.48 12.68
N PHE A 179 -6.56 -11.25 13.04
CA PHE A 179 -6.85 -10.88 14.43
C PHE A 179 -8.17 -11.43 14.94
N ALA A 180 -9.17 -11.57 14.08
CA ALA A 180 -10.41 -12.26 14.43
C ALA A 180 -10.13 -13.72 14.87
N LEU A 181 -9.16 -14.38 14.23
CA LEU A 181 -8.74 -15.75 14.58
C LEU A 181 -8.04 -15.80 15.94
N VAL A 182 -7.15 -14.84 16.21
CA VAL A 182 -6.53 -14.66 17.54
C VAL A 182 -7.61 -14.44 18.60
N PHE A 183 -8.56 -13.55 18.34
CA PHE A 183 -9.66 -13.27 19.26
C PHE A 183 -10.48 -14.53 19.60
N VAL A 184 -10.91 -15.29 18.59
CA VAL A 184 -11.63 -16.55 18.78
C VAL A 184 -10.79 -17.55 19.58
N THR A 185 -9.48 -17.65 19.28
CA THR A 185 -8.56 -18.54 20.00
C THR A 185 -8.48 -18.17 21.48
N VAL A 186 -8.28 -16.90 21.81
CA VAL A 186 -8.26 -16.41 23.20
C VAL A 186 -9.59 -16.69 23.90
N LEU A 187 -10.71 -16.51 23.20
CA LEU A 187 -12.04 -16.78 23.76
C LEU A 187 -12.24 -18.27 24.07
N PHE A 188 -11.79 -19.17 23.19
CA PHE A 188 -11.82 -20.62 23.44
C PHE A 188 -10.95 -21.02 24.63
N LEU A 189 -9.74 -20.44 24.74
CA LEU A 189 -8.84 -20.71 25.86
C LEU A 189 -9.42 -20.23 27.19
N TYR A 190 -10.12 -19.09 27.19
CA TYR A 190 -10.66 -18.51 28.41
C TYR A 190 -12.01 -19.12 28.83
N ALA A 191 -12.93 -19.30 27.88
CA ALA A 191 -14.35 -19.60 28.16
C ALA A 191 -14.80 -20.99 27.66
N GLY A 192 -13.90 -21.79 27.08
CA GLY A 192 -14.14 -23.15 26.63
C GLY A 192 -15.34 -23.24 25.66
N PRO A 193 -16.48 -23.84 26.04
CA PRO A 193 -17.65 -23.98 25.18
C PRO A 193 -18.27 -22.65 24.73
N ILE A 194 -18.11 -21.57 25.50
CA ILE A 194 -18.65 -20.25 25.13
C ILE A 194 -17.94 -19.70 23.88
N GLY A 195 -16.73 -20.20 23.57
CA GLY A 195 -16.00 -19.91 22.34
C GLY A 195 -16.79 -20.22 21.05
N TYR A 196 -17.74 -21.16 21.10
CA TYR A 196 -18.58 -21.50 19.95
C TYR A 196 -19.61 -20.42 19.60
N VAL A 197 -19.95 -19.51 20.53
CA VAL A 197 -20.97 -18.47 20.33
C VAL A 197 -20.63 -17.53 19.16
N PRO A 198 -19.46 -16.86 19.11
CA PRO A 198 -19.11 -16.02 17.95
C PRO A 198 -18.94 -16.82 16.66
N LEU A 199 -18.53 -18.10 16.73
CA LEU A 199 -18.44 -18.96 15.55
C LEU A 199 -19.83 -19.22 14.96
N ALA A 200 -20.80 -19.56 15.82
CA ALA A 200 -22.19 -19.76 15.44
C ALA A 200 -22.83 -18.46 14.92
N ALA A 201 -22.55 -17.32 15.55
CA ALA A 201 -23.00 -16.02 15.08
C ALA A 201 -22.44 -15.67 13.69
N TYR A 202 -21.15 -15.93 13.46
CA TYR A 202 -20.52 -15.75 12.14
C TYR A 202 -21.15 -16.68 11.09
N ALA A 203 -21.36 -17.95 11.42
CA ALA A 203 -22.01 -18.91 10.52
C ALA A 203 -23.46 -18.50 10.19
N ALA A 204 -24.22 -18.03 11.17
CA ALA A 204 -25.58 -17.53 10.96
C ALA A 204 -25.59 -16.28 10.08
N HIS A 205 -24.66 -15.34 10.30
CA HIS A 205 -24.50 -14.17 9.44
C HIS A 205 -24.14 -14.57 8.00
N ALA A 206 -23.20 -15.51 7.83
CA ALA A 206 -22.81 -16.02 6.51
C ALA A 206 -24.00 -16.69 5.79
N ALA A 207 -24.76 -17.52 6.49
CA ALA A 207 -25.97 -18.16 5.97
C ALA A 207 -27.03 -17.12 5.57
N ALA A 208 -27.30 -16.14 6.43
CA ALA A 208 -28.21 -15.04 6.13
C ALA A 208 -27.75 -14.23 4.91
N SER A 209 -26.44 -13.96 4.79
CA SER A 209 -25.87 -13.23 3.65
C SER A 209 -26.00 -14.00 2.33
N HIS A 210 -25.92 -15.33 2.37
CA HIS A 210 -26.11 -16.19 1.20
C HIS A 210 -27.59 -16.28 0.83
N LEU A 211 -28.49 -16.33 1.82
CA LEU A 211 -29.92 -16.40 1.61
C LEU A 211 -30.53 -15.08 1.10
N LEU A 212 -30.00 -13.93 1.56
CA LEU A 212 -30.43 -12.58 1.14
C LEU A 212 -29.83 -12.12 -0.20
N ARG A 213 -28.91 -12.89 -0.79
CA ARG A 213 -28.41 -12.67 -2.15
C ARG A 213 -29.05 -13.67 -3.11
N PRO A 214 -30.33 -13.53 -3.48
CA PRO A 214 -30.79 -14.12 -4.72
C PRO A 214 -30.20 -13.26 -5.85
N PHE A 215 -29.39 -13.88 -6.72
CA PHE A 215 -28.73 -13.33 -7.92
C PHE A 215 -27.37 -12.64 -7.73
#